data_AF-A0A9D6J974-F1
#
_entry.id   AF-A0A9D6J974-F1
#
_cell.length_a   1.000
_cell.length_b   1.000
_cell.length_c   1.000
_cell.angle_alpha   90.00
_cell.angle_beta   90.00
_cell.angle_gamma   90.00
#
_symmetry.space_group_name_H-M   'P 1'
#
loop_
_entity.id
_entity.type
_entity.pdbx_description
1 polymer ?
#
loop_
_entity_poly.entity_id
_entity_poly.type
_entity_poly.pdbx_seq_one_letter_code
_entity_poly.pdbx_strand_id
1 'polypeptide(L)'
;MGRWLRAKPLALPRPPPALSADQRCAMREALACALCALSITCAAQALAARLPTNPLVASRSGWAVLLVTTFALGSSLIRPLRRMSRCATSMGYPCLYVVLAAMGAQASFAALFSAPMWVLVGAGVALLHGLTMLLGGRLLRLPLGLLATASQANLGGVVSAPLVGAVYDQRLAPVGLLLAIGCNALGTYLGLLSAALCRWLTHSN
;
A
#
# COMPACT_ATOMS: atom_id res chain seq x y z
N MET A 1 67.15 22.08 4.49
CA MET A 1 65.91 21.45 5.00
C MET A 1 64.73 22.40 4.76
N GLY A 2 63.59 21.93 4.22
CA GLY A 2 62.35 22.72 4.27
C GLY A 2 61.46 22.82 3.01
N ARG A 3 61.71 22.09 1.91
CA ARG A 3 60.82 22.12 0.73
C ARG A 3 59.80 20.97 0.67
N TRP A 4 60.03 19.89 1.42
CA TRP A 4 59.25 18.65 1.38
C TRP A 4 58.07 18.59 2.37
N LEU A 5 57.87 19.62 3.21
CA LEU A 5 56.81 19.65 4.22
C LEU A 5 55.61 20.53 3.85
N ARG A 6 55.54 21.09 2.64
CA ARG A 6 54.33 21.78 2.17
C ARG A 6 53.37 20.75 1.60
N ALA A 7 52.61 20.09 2.46
CA ALA A 7 51.42 19.37 2.03
C ALA A 7 50.50 20.36 1.29
N LYS A 8 50.13 20.02 0.06
CA LYS A 8 49.14 20.77 -0.72
C LYS A 8 47.88 20.86 0.15
N PRO A 9 47.33 22.06 0.42
CA PRO A 9 46.15 22.17 1.27
C PRO A 9 45.07 21.26 0.68
N LEU A 10 44.64 20.27 1.47
CA LEU A 10 43.59 19.34 1.08
C LEU A 10 42.39 20.21 0.76
N ALA A 11 41.98 20.25 -0.50
CA ALA A 11 40.79 20.98 -0.92
C ALA A 11 39.62 20.31 -0.22
N LEU A 12 39.20 20.87 0.91
CA LEU A 12 38.04 20.39 1.64
C LEU A 12 36.87 20.38 0.66
N PRO A 13 36.10 19.29 0.58
CA PRO A 13 34.86 19.28 -0.19
C PRO A 13 34.08 20.54 0.17
N ARG A 14 33.68 21.33 -0.83
CA ARG A 14 32.87 22.52 -0.57
C ARG A 14 31.66 22.07 0.24
N PRO A 15 31.29 22.79 1.32
CA PRO A 15 30.06 22.48 2.02
C PRO A 15 28.93 22.46 0.98
N PRO A 16 28.03 21.46 1.03
CA PRO A 16 26.95 21.39 0.08
C PRO A 16 26.20 22.74 0.06
N PRO A 17 25.78 23.21 -1.13
CA PRO A 17 25.08 24.48 -1.23
C PRO A 17 23.85 24.46 -0.31
N ALA A 18 23.57 25.60 0.35
CA ALA A 18 22.37 25.74 1.15
C ALA A 18 21.15 25.41 0.28
N LEU A 19 20.20 24.67 0.85
CA LEU A 19 18.98 24.27 0.15
C LEU A 19 18.29 25.50 -0.45
N SER A 20 17.80 25.40 -1.68
CA SER A 20 17.00 26.47 -2.29
C SER A 20 15.68 26.68 -1.54
N ALA A 21 15.02 27.82 -1.74
CA ALA A 21 13.70 28.07 -1.13
C ALA A 21 12.67 26.99 -1.49
N ASP A 22 12.69 26.53 -2.73
CA ASP A 22 11.82 25.44 -3.22
C ASP A 22 12.12 24.11 -2.54
N GLN A 23 13.40 23.76 -2.38
CA GLN A 23 13.80 22.54 -1.66
C GLN A 23 13.37 22.56 -0.19
N ARG A 24 13.45 23.73 0.47
CA ARG A 24 12.96 23.90 1.84
C ARG A 24 11.44 23.78 1.93
N CYS A 25 10.70 24.32 0.96
CA CYS A 25 9.24 24.20 0.90
C CYS A 25 8.82 22.73 0.73
N ALA A 26 9.41 22.04 -0.25
CA ALA A 26 9.17 20.63 -0.50
C ALA A 26 9.52 19.75 0.71
N MET A 27 10.64 20.05 1.39
CA MET A 27 11.04 19.31 2.59
C MET A 27 10.06 19.55 3.75
N ARG A 28 9.55 20.77 3.94
CA ARG A 28 8.52 21.07 4.95
C ARG A 28 7.20 20.34 4.67
N GLU A 29 6.77 20.31 3.41
CA GLU A 29 5.55 19.59 3.02
C GLU A 29 5.70 18.07 3.17
N ALA A 30 6.86 17.52 2.82
CA ALA A 30 7.17 16.11 3.03
C ALA A 30 7.20 15.74 4.52
N LEU A 31 7.85 16.55 5.36
CA LEU A 31 7.86 16.36 6.82
C LEU A 31 6.46 16.45 7.41
N ALA A 32 5.67 17.45 7.01
CA ALA A 32 4.28 17.57 7.44
C ALA A 32 3.46 16.34 7.03
N CYS A 33 3.65 15.82 5.81
CA CYS A 33 2.95 14.64 5.32
C CYS A 33 3.31 13.39 6.15
N ALA A 34 4.59 13.19 6.43
CA ALA A 34 5.06 12.09 7.26
C ALA A 34 4.53 12.18 8.70
N LEU A 35 4.58 13.37 9.31
CA LEU A 35 4.06 13.59 10.66
C LEU A 35 2.55 13.35 10.73
N CYS A 36 1.79 13.78 9.72
CA CYS A 36 0.36 13.49 9.62
C CYS A 36 0.09 11.98 9.48
N ALA A 37 0.82 11.27 8.62
CA ALA A 37 0.65 9.82 8.45
C ALA A 37 0.99 9.05 9.74
N LEU A 38 2.08 9.45 10.41
CA LEU A 38 2.52 8.85 11.66
C LEU A 38 1.55 9.15 12.81
N SER A 39 1.03 10.37 12.89
CA SER A 39 0.07 10.76 13.93
C SER A 39 -1.27 10.03 13.77
N ILE A 40 -1.79 9.90 12.54
CA ILE A 40 -2.99 9.11 12.25
C ILE A 40 -2.76 7.65 12.66
N THR A 41 -1.62 7.07 12.29
CA THR A 41 -1.28 5.67 12.62
C THR A 41 -1.14 5.47 14.13
N CYS A 42 -0.44 6.37 14.81
CA CYS A 42 -0.24 6.31 16.26
C CYS A 42 -1.57 6.46 17.02
N ALA A 43 -2.41 7.42 16.62
CA ALA A 43 -3.74 7.61 17.18
C ALA A 43 -4.62 6.38 16.99
N ALA A 44 -4.61 5.77 15.80
CA ALA A 44 -5.33 4.52 15.53
C ALA A 44 -4.84 3.37 16.42
N GLN A 45 -3.52 3.22 16.61
CA GLN A 45 -2.96 2.16 17.45
C GLN A 45 -3.22 2.37 18.95
N ALA A 46 -3.21 3.62 19.40
CA ALA A 46 -3.54 3.98 20.79
C ALA A 46 -5.03 3.74 21.08
N LEU A 47 -5.91 4.08 20.13
CA LEU A 47 -7.33 3.82 20.25
C LEU A 47 -7.64 2.32 20.16
N ALA A 48 -7.00 1.59 19.23
CA ALA A 48 -7.13 0.13 19.12
C ALA A 48 -6.74 -0.61 20.41
N ALA A 49 -5.82 -0.06 21.21
CA ALA A 49 -5.43 -0.64 22.49
C ALA A 49 -6.51 -0.49 23.58
N ARG A 50 -7.42 0.47 23.43
CA ARG A 50 -8.48 0.77 24.40
C ARG A 50 -9.82 0.13 24.03
N LEU A 51 -9.95 -0.38 22.81
CA LEU A 51 -11.19 -1.00 22.34
C LEU A 51 -11.27 -2.46 22.80
N PRO A 52 -12.44 -2.92 23.28
CA PRO A 52 -12.62 -4.31 23.64
C PRO A 52 -12.54 -5.20 22.40
N THR A 53 -11.92 -6.37 22.53
CA THR A 53 -12.00 -7.41 21.50
C THR A 53 -13.38 -8.04 21.54
N ASN A 54 -13.91 -8.39 20.37
CA ASN A 54 -15.18 -9.08 20.24
C ASN A 54 -15.03 -10.20 19.20
N PRO A 55 -16.00 -11.11 19.07
CA PRO A 55 -15.90 -12.25 18.14
C PRO A 55 -15.76 -11.83 16.67
N LEU A 56 -16.11 -10.60 16.30
CA LEU A 56 -15.97 -10.07 14.93
C LEU A 56 -14.59 -9.46 14.70
N VAL A 57 -14.05 -8.76 15.70
CA VAL A 57 -12.71 -8.15 15.71
C VAL A 57 -11.93 -8.78 16.86
N ALA A 58 -11.36 -9.95 16.56
CA ALA A 58 -10.76 -10.84 17.55
C ALA A 58 -9.44 -10.29 18.14
N SER A 59 -8.79 -9.34 17.49
CA SER A 59 -7.45 -8.89 17.86
C SER A 59 -7.30 -7.37 17.85
N ARG A 60 -6.31 -6.89 18.62
CA ARG A 60 -5.84 -5.50 18.59
C ARG A 60 -5.39 -5.08 17.19
N SER A 61 -4.74 -5.98 16.45
CA SER A 61 -4.31 -5.71 15.07
C SER A 61 -5.50 -5.54 14.13
N GLY A 62 -6.60 -6.29 14.33
CA GLY A 62 -7.84 -6.10 13.58
C GLY A 62 -8.42 -4.70 13.78
N TRP A 63 -8.50 -4.24 15.04
CA TRP A 63 -8.93 -2.87 15.35
C TRP A 63 -7.99 -1.81 14.76
N ALA A 64 -6.67 -2.04 14.81
CA ALA A 64 -5.70 -1.12 14.23
C ALA A 64 -5.90 -0.99 12.71
N VAL A 65 -6.08 -2.09 11.98
CA VAL A 65 -6.32 -2.07 10.53
C VAL A 65 -7.60 -1.30 10.20
N LEU A 66 -8.69 -1.54 10.92
CA LEU A 66 -9.95 -0.83 10.71
C LEU A 66 -9.82 0.67 10.95
N LEU A 67 -9.22 1.06 12.09
CA LEU A 67 -9.08 2.46 12.46
C LEU A 67 -8.12 3.20 11.53
N VAL A 68 -6.97 2.61 11.19
CA VAL A 68 -6.03 3.20 10.24
C VAL A 68 -6.71 3.39 8.88
N THR A 69 -7.41 2.38 8.37
CA THR A 69 -8.12 2.47 7.08
C THR A 69 -9.19 3.56 7.11
N THR A 70 -10.01 3.60 8.17
CA THR A 70 -11.08 4.58 8.33
C THR A 70 -10.52 6.01 8.45
N PHE A 71 -9.51 6.22 9.28
CA PHE A 71 -8.90 7.54 9.46
C PHE A 71 -8.11 7.99 8.23
N ALA A 72 -7.39 7.09 7.56
CA ALA A 72 -6.68 7.43 6.32
C ALA A 72 -7.67 7.90 5.23
N LEU A 73 -8.76 7.16 5.01
CA LEU A 73 -9.80 7.54 4.05
C LEU A 73 -10.51 8.83 4.46
N GLY A 74 -10.89 8.98 5.73
CA GLY A 74 -11.49 10.21 6.24
C GLY A 74 -10.57 11.42 6.09
N SER A 75 -9.26 11.24 6.32
CA SER A 75 -8.26 12.28 6.16
C SER A 75 -8.09 12.73 4.70
N SER A 76 -8.33 11.85 3.73
CA SER A 76 -8.29 12.17 2.30
C SER A 76 -9.34 13.22 1.88
N LEU A 77 -10.45 13.29 2.61
CA LEU A 77 -11.53 14.26 2.36
C LEU A 77 -11.17 15.67 2.86
N ILE A 78 -10.20 15.78 3.78
CA ILE A 78 -9.81 17.04 4.42
C ILE A 78 -9.01 17.90 3.43
N ARG A 79 -9.49 19.13 3.17
CA ARG A 79 -8.92 20.05 2.15
C ARG A 79 -7.40 20.28 2.28
N PRO A 80 -6.82 20.59 3.45
CA PRO A 80 -5.37 20.79 3.57
C PRO A 80 -4.56 19.53 3.26
N LEU A 81 -5.03 18.34 3.67
CA LEU A 81 -4.34 17.08 3.39
C LEU A 81 -4.39 16.72 1.91
N ARG A 82 -5.50 17.02 1.23
CA ARG A 82 -5.61 16.82 -0.23
C ARG A 82 -4.65 17.70 -1.03
N ARG A 83 -4.29 18.90 -0.53
CA ARG A 83 -3.27 19.76 -1.16
C ARG A 83 -1.87 19.14 -1.12
N MET A 84 -1.61 18.27 -0.16
CA MET A 84 -0.33 17.57 0.01
C MET A 84 -0.26 16.25 -0.77
N SER A 85 -1.27 15.95 -1.62
CA SER A 85 -1.36 14.70 -2.38
C SER A 85 -0.11 14.41 -3.22
N ARG A 86 0.49 15.42 -3.85
CA ARG A 86 1.72 15.24 -4.63
C ARG A 86 2.88 14.70 -3.79
N CYS A 87 3.08 15.25 -2.59
CA CYS A 87 4.09 14.77 -1.65
C CYS A 87 3.73 13.39 -1.09
N ALA A 88 2.45 13.17 -0.75
CA ALA A 88 1.97 11.90 -0.24
C ALA A 88 2.22 10.75 -1.22
N THR A 89 1.93 10.96 -2.52
CA THR A 89 2.18 9.94 -3.56
C THR A 89 3.68 9.72 -3.78
N SER A 90 4.49 10.78 -3.81
CA SER A 90 5.95 10.70 -3.97
C SER A 90 6.62 9.91 -2.83
N MET A 91 6.15 10.09 -1.60
CA MET A 91 6.66 9.36 -0.43
C MET A 91 6.04 7.96 -0.29
N GLY A 92 4.79 7.79 -0.73
CA GLY A 92 4.05 6.54 -0.62
C GLY A 92 4.63 5.42 -1.49
N TYR A 93 4.92 5.69 -2.76
CA TYR A 93 5.42 4.65 -3.68
C TYR A 93 6.71 3.96 -3.20
N PRO A 94 7.77 4.67 -2.78
CA PRO A 94 8.96 4.03 -2.21
C PRO A 94 8.66 3.20 -0.96
N CYS A 95 7.85 3.72 -0.04
CA CYS A 95 7.45 2.98 1.16
C CYS A 95 6.68 1.69 0.82
N LEU A 96 5.81 1.73 -0.18
CA LEU A 96 5.10 0.55 -0.69
C LEU A 96 6.08 -0.50 -1.24
N TYR A 97 7.13 -0.08 -1.95
CA TYR A 97 8.17 -1.01 -2.42
C TYR A 97 8.98 -1.62 -1.26
N VAL A 98 9.27 -0.85 -0.22
CA VAL A 98 9.92 -1.39 0.99
C VAL A 98 9.04 -2.43 1.67
N VAL A 99 7.74 -2.17 1.81
CA VAL A 99 6.78 -3.14 2.37
C VAL A 99 6.70 -4.39 1.50
N LEU A 100 6.63 -4.24 0.18
CA LEU A 100 6.64 -5.37 -0.75
C LEU A 100 7.91 -6.21 -0.62
N ALA A 101 9.08 -5.57 -0.53
CA ALA A 101 10.35 -6.23 -0.31
C ALA A 101 10.37 -6.99 1.03
N ALA A 102 9.83 -6.39 2.10
CA ALA A 102 9.74 -7.02 3.41
C ALA A 102 8.79 -8.23 3.42
N MET A 103 7.65 -8.15 2.71
CA MET A 103 6.74 -9.30 2.53
C MET A 103 7.40 -10.42 1.72
N GLY A 104 8.11 -10.08 0.65
CA GLY A 104 8.88 -11.03 -0.15
C GLY A 104 9.99 -11.72 0.64
N ALA A 105 10.67 -10.98 1.52
CA ALA A 105 11.71 -11.54 2.39
C ALA A 105 11.17 -12.51 3.45
N GLN A 106 9.90 -12.37 3.86
CA GLN A 106 9.22 -13.30 4.77
C GLN A 106 8.67 -14.55 4.06
N ALA A 107 8.52 -14.50 2.73
CA ALA A 107 8.03 -15.64 1.96
C ALA A 107 9.10 -16.75 1.91
N SER A 108 8.73 -17.95 2.33
CA SER A 108 9.64 -19.11 2.26
C SER A 108 9.30 -19.97 1.04
N PHE A 109 10.26 -20.10 0.12
CA PHE A 109 10.09 -21.00 -1.04
C PHE A 109 10.00 -22.47 -0.63
N ALA A 110 10.63 -22.85 0.49
CA ALA A 110 10.53 -24.20 1.05
C ALA A 110 9.08 -24.58 1.40
N ALA A 111 8.26 -23.61 1.85
CA ALA A 111 6.85 -23.86 2.17
C ALA A 111 5.99 -24.19 0.94
N LEU A 112 6.43 -23.77 -0.27
CA LEU A 112 5.73 -24.12 -1.51
C LEU A 112 5.82 -25.62 -1.79
N PHE A 113 6.98 -26.22 -1.49
CA PHE A 113 7.22 -27.65 -1.72
C PHE A 113 6.66 -28.53 -0.60
N SER A 114 6.52 -28.01 0.62
CA SER A 114 5.93 -28.76 1.72
C SER A 114 4.40 -28.83 1.67
N ALA A 115 3.77 -27.90 0.95
CA ALA A 115 2.31 -27.78 0.86
C ALA A 115 1.80 -27.66 -0.59
N PRO A 116 2.17 -28.59 -1.51
CA PRO A 116 1.89 -28.44 -2.93
C PRO A 116 0.39 -28.38 -3.27
N MET A 117 -0.45 -29.06 -2.48
CA MET A 117 -1.90 -29.00 -2.66
C MET A 117 -2.46 -27.59 -2.46
N TRP A 118 -1.98 -26.84 -1.47
CA TRP A 118 -2.42 -25.46 -1.24
C TRP A 118 -1.96 -24.51 -2.34
N VAL A 119 -0.77 -24.76 -2.91
CA VAL A 119 -0.28 -24.03 -4.09
C VAL A 119 -1.20 -24.26 -5.29
N LEU A 120 -1.59 -25.51 -5.55
CA LEU A 120 -2.50 -25.86 -6.65
C LEU A 120 -3.89 -25.24 -6.45
N VAL A 121 -4.43 -25.24 -5.23
CA VAL A 121 -5.70 -24.56 -4.92
C VAL A 121 -5.58 -23.06 -5.17
N GLY A 122 -4.51 -22.42 -4.68
CA GLY A 122 -4.27 -20.99 -4.92
C GLY A 122 -4.15 -20.65 -6.40
N ALA A 123 -3.39 -21.45 -7.15
CA ALA A 123 -3.26 -21.32 -8.60
C ALA A 123 -4.61 -21.52 -9.31
N GLY A 124 -5.41 -22.50 -8.90
CA GLY A 124 -6.75 -22.75 -9.43
C GLY A 124 -7.70 -21.58 -9.21
N VAL A 125 -7.70 -20.99 -8.01
CA VAL A 125 -8.51 -19.80 -7.70
C VAL A 125 -8.04 -18.59 -8.52
N ALA A 126 -6.73 -18.39 -8.66
CA ALA A 126 -6.18 -17.30 -9.48
C ALA A 126 -6.52 -17.47 -10.96
N LEU A 127 -6.48 -18.69 -11.49
CA LEU A 127 -6.90 -19.01 -12.85
C LEU A 127 -8.39 -18.77 -13.07
N LEU A 128 -9.24 -19.24 -12.14
CA LEU A 128 -10.69 -18.99 -12.18
C LEU A 128 -11.00 -17.50 -12.13
N HIS A 129 -10.31 -16.75 -11.27
CA HIS A 129 -10.41 -15.28 -11.21
C HIS A 129 -10.02 -14.64 -12.55
N GLY A 130 -8.89 -15.04 -13.13
CA GLY A 130 -8.45 -14.53 -14.44
C GLY A 130 -9.46 -14.84 -15.55
N LEU A 131 -10.02 -16.04 -15.57
CA LEU A 131 -11.01 -16.46 -16.56
C LEU A 131 -12.32 -15.67 -16.43
N THR A 132 -12.83 -15.51 -15.21
CA THR A 132 -14.05 -14.73 -14.93
C THR A 132 -13.86 -13.25 -15.29
N MET A 133 -12.69 -12.68 -15.00
CA MET A 133 -12.31 -11.33 -15.44
C MET A 133 -12.27 -11.24 -16.97
N LEU A 134 -11.68 -12.21 -17.67
CA LEU A 134 -11.62 -12.19 -19.13
C LEU A 134 -13.02 -12.27 -19.77
N LEU A 135 -13.89 -13.14 -19.23
CA LEU A 135 -15.28 -13.24 -19.67
C LEU A 135 -16.03 -11.93 -19.41
N GLY A 136 -15.92 -11.35 -18.22
CA GLY A 136 -16.53 -10.07 -17.88
C GLY A 136 -16.00 -8.92 -18.74
N GLY A 137 -14.69 -8.85 -18.96
CA GLY A 137 -14.05 -7.87 -19.82
C GLY A 137 -14.51 -7.98 -21.28
N ARG A 138 -14.73 -9.20 -21.78
CA ARG A 138 -15.28 -9.43 -23.13
C ARG A 138 -16.74 -8.99 -23.23
N LEU A 139 -17.56 -9.28 -22.21
CA LEU A 139 -18.96 -8.87 -22.17
C LEU A 139 -19.12 -7.34 -22.12
N LEU A 140 -18.28 -6.68 -21.31
CA LEU A 140 -18.28 -5.23 -21.13
C LEU A 140 -17.45 -4.47 -22.17
N ARG A 141 -16.78 -5.18 -23.10
CA ARG A 141 -15.90 -4.62 -24.14
C ARG A 141 -14.80 -3.70 -23.56
N LEU A 142 -14.19 -4.11 -22.44
CA LEU A 142 -13.14 -3.33 -21.78
C LEU A 142 -11.78 -3.48 -22.47
N PRO A 143 -10.94 -2.42 -22.48
CA PRO A 143 -9.58 -2.54 -22.96
C PRO A 143 -8.74 -3.44 -22.04
N LEU A 144 -7.89 -4.28 -22.63
CA LEU A 144 -7.09 -5.27 -21.89
C LEU A 144 -6.21 -4.64 -20.80
N GLY A 145 -5.69 -3.43 -21.05
CA GLY A 145 -4.87 -2.72 -20.05
C GLY A 145 -5.64 -2.35 -18.78
N LEU A 146 -6.89 -1.87 -18.93
CA LEU A 146 -7.76 -1.58 -17.78
C LEU A 146 -8.16 -2.88 -17.07
N LEU A 147 -8.47 -3.94 -17.83
CA LEU A 147 -8.84 -5.23 -17.28
C LEU A 147 -7.71 -5.87 -16.46
N ALA A 148 -6.48 -5.88 -17.00
CA ALA A 148 -5.30 -6.41 -16.32
C ALA A 148 -4.99 -5.61 -15.04
N THR A 149 -5.09 -4.29 -15.11
CA THR A 149 -4.93 -3.39 -13.95
C THR A 149 -5.99 -3.68 -12.88
N ALA A 150 -7.25 -3.88 -13.28
CA ALA A 150 -8.35 -4.19 -12.38
C ALA A 150 -8.22 -5.56 -11.71
N SER A 151 -7.78 -6.58 -12.45
CA SER A 151 -7.51 -7.91 -11.89
C SER A 151 -6.41 -7.84 -10.83
N GLN A 152 -5.30 -7.14 -11.10
CA GLN A 152 -4.24 -6.93 -10.10
C GLN A 152 -4.73 -6.17 -8.87
N ALA A 153 -5.56 -5.14 -9.05
CA ALA A 153 -6.15 -4.41 -7.93
C ALA A 153 -7.04 -5.29 -7.06
N ASN A 154 -7.81 -6.22 -7.65
CA ASN A 154 -8.69 -7.15 -6.93
C ASN A 154 -7.94 -8.25 -6.17
N LEU A 155 -6.78 -8.70 -6.66
CA LEU A 155 -5.94 -9.66 -5.95
C LEU A 155 -5.15 -9.01 -4.79
N GLY A 156 -5.35 -7.72 -4.52
CA GLY A 156 -4.64 -6.98 -3.47
C GLY A 156 -3.32 -6.35 -3.92
N GLY A 157 -3.11 -6.21 -5.23
CA GLY A 157 -1.90 -5.67 -5.84
C GLY A 157 -1.77 -4.14 -5.72
N VAL A 158 -1.69 -3.59 -4.51
CA VAL A 158 -1.48 -2.12 -4.31
C VAL A 158 -0.20 -1.65 -4.99
N VAL A 159 0.79 -2.53 -5.08
CA VAL A 159 2.08 -2.25 -5.73
C VAL A 159 2.11 -2.68 -7.19
N SER A 160 1.49 -3.83 -7.53
CA SER A 160 1.53 -4.39 -8.89
C SER A 160 0.49 -3.79 -9.83
N ALA A 161 -0.68 -3.34 -9.35
CA ALA A 161 -1.71 -2.76 -10.20
C ALA A 161 -1.27 -1.46 -10.89
N PRO A 162 -0.66 -0.47 -10.20
CA PRO A 162 -0.12 0.73 -10.86
C PRO A 162 0.97 0.38 -11.87
N LEU A 163 1.81 -0.62 -11.56
CA LEU A 163 2.90 -1.07 -12.42
C LEU A 163 2.37 -1.68 -13.71
N VAL A 164 1.40 -2.61 -13.60
CA VAL A 164 0.74 -3.22 -14.76
C VAL A 164 0.00 -2.16 -15.58
N GLY A 165 -0.70 -1.22 -14.94
CA GLY A 165 -1.35 -0.11 -15.64
C GLY A 165 -0.38 0.75 -16.44
N ALA A 166 0.74 1.14 -15.83
CA ALA A 166 1.77 1.97 -16.46
C ALA A 166 2.41 1.34 -17.70
N VAL A 167 2.45 0.00 -17.78
CA VAL A 167 2.95 -0.74 -18.95
C VAL A 167 2.03 -0.58 -20.15
N TYR A 168 0.71 -0.46 -19.95
CA TYR A 168 -0.24 -0.23 -21.03
C TYR A 168 -0.41 1.26 -21.38
N ASP A 169 -0.63 2.09 -20.36
CA ASP A 169 -0.72 3.55 -20.50
C ASP A 169 -0.37 4.19 -19.14
N GLN A 170 0.55 5.16 -19.13
CA GLN A 170 0.94 5.90 -17.92
C GLN A 170 -0.26 6.55 -17.20
N ARG A 171 -1.34 6.86 -17.93
CA ARG A 171 -2.59 7.40 -17.37
C ARG A 171 -3.36 6.37 -16.52
N LEU A 172 -3.10 5.07 -16.71
CA LEU A 172 -3.73 4.00 -15.93
C LEU A 172 -3.03 3.74 -14.60
N ALA A 173 -1.79 4.19 -14.40
CA ALA A 173 -1.07 3.95 -13.15
C ALA A 173 -1.78 4.58 -11.92
N PRO A 174 -2.23 5.86 -11.95
CA PRO A 174 -3.01 6.44 -10.86
C PRO A 174 -4.36 5.74 -10.67
N VAL A 175 -5.00 5.31 -11.76
CA VAL A 175 -6.28 4.57 -11.72
C VAL A 175 -6.09 3.23 -11.02
N GLY A 176 -5.04 2.49 -11.37
CA GLY A 176 -4.69 1.22 -10.74
C GLY A 176 -4.39 1.36 -9.25
N LEU A 177 -3.68 2.42 -8.85
CA LEU A 177 -3.42 2.71 -7.44
C LEU A 177 -4.71 2.98 -6.67
N LEU A 178 -5.58 3.86 -7.20
CA LEU A 178 -6.85 4.20 -6.56
C LEU A 178 -7.77 2.97 -6.46
N LEU A 179 -7.82 2.16 -7.51
CA LEU A 179 -8.62 0.93 -7.52
C LEU A 179 -8.09 -0.07 -6.48
N ALA A 180 -6.77 -0.27 -6.40
CA ALA A 180 -6.20 -1.20 -5.43
C ALA A 180 -6.40 -0.75 -3.96
N ILE A 181 -6.23 0.55 -3.67
CA ILE A 181 -6.51 1.09 -2.33
C ILE A 181 -8.01 0.98 -2.01
N GLY A 182 -8.88 1.28 -2.98
CA GLY A 182 -10.33 1.15 -2.84
C GLY A 182 -10.76 -0.28 -2.56
N CYS A 183 -10.26 -1.26 -3.33
CA CYS A 183 -10.54 -2.67 -3.14
C CYS A 183 -10.01 -3.18 -1.79
N ASN A 184 -8.82 -2.75 -1.35
CA ASN A 184 -8.30 -3.12 -0.04
C ASN A 184 -9.16 -2.59 1.11
N ALA A 185 -9.61 -1.34 1.01
CA ALA A 185 -10.51 -0.77 2.01
C ALA A 185 -11.84 -1.52 2.05
N LEU A 186 -12.47 -1.72 0.89
CA LEU A 186 -13.73 -2.47 0.78
C LEU A 186 -13.57 -3.91 1.27
N GLY A 187 -12.49 -4.60 0.89
CA GLY A 187 -12.19 -5.97 1.30
C GLY A 187 -12.05 -6.12 2.82
N THR A 188 -11.51 -5.11 3.50
CA THR A 188 -11.43 -5.11 4.97
C THR A 188 -12.82 -5.17 5.61
N TYR A 189 -13.76 -4.33 5.15
CA TYR A 189 -15.13 -4.33 5.70
C TYR A 189 -15.95 -5.53 5.23
N LEU A 190 -15.82 -5.94 3.96
CA LEU A 190 -16.50 -7.12 3.42
C LEU A 190 -16.02 -8.42 4.07
N GLY A 191 -14.74 -8.50 4.44
CA GLY A 191 -14.19 -9.62 5.20
C GLY A 191 -14.85 -9.75 6.57
N LEU A 192 -15.04 -8.64 7.27
CA LEU A 192 -15.77 -8.62 8.55
C LEU A 192 -17.24 -8.97 8.39
N LEU A 193 -17.88 -8.47 7.32
CA LEU A 193 -19.26 -8.83 7.01
C LEU A 193 -19.39 -10.32 6.73
N SER A 194 -18.45 -10.90 5.99
CA SER A 194 -18.40 -12.34 5.69
C SER A 194 -18.20 -13.15 6.98
N ALA A 195 -17.29 -12.71 7.85
CA ALA A 195 -17.10 -13.33 9.17
C ALA A 195 -18.38 -13.26 10.03
N ALA A 196 -19.08 -12.12 10.01
CA ALA A 196 -20.36 -11.95 10.70
C ALA A 196 -21.43 -12.89 10.14
N LEU A 197 -21.50 -13.04 8.81
CA LEU A 197 -22.44 -13.91 8.14
C LEU A 197 -22.17 -15.39 8.47
N CYS A 198 -20.91 -15.82 8.38
CA CYS A 198 -20.51 -17.18 8.78
C CYS A 198 -20.89 -17.45 10.24
N ARG A 199 -20.64 -16.48 11.14
CA ARG A 199 -21.01 -16.62 12.55
C ARG A 199 -22.51 -16.76 12.72
N TRP A 200 -23.31 -15.95 12.04
CA TRP A 200 -24.78 -16.03 12.09
C TRP A 200 -25.29 -17.40 11.62
N LEU A 201 -24.70 -17.95 10.56
CA LEU A 201 -25.03 -19.30 10.06
C LEU A 201 -24.64 -20.41 11.05
N THR A 202 -23.51 -20.27 11.76
CA THR A 202 -23.08 -21.27 12.75
C THR A 202 -23.82 -21.18 14.08
N HIS A 203 -24.39 -20.02 14.43
CA HIS A 203 -25.12 -19.82 15.70
C HIS A 203 -26.62 -20.09 15.58
N SER A 204 -27.13 -20.31 14.36
CA SER A 204 -28.52 -20.66 14.06
C SER A 204 -28.75 -22.18 13.90
N ASN A 205 -27.72 -22.99 14.17
CA ASN A 205 -27.79 -24.43 14.44
C ASN A 205 -27.47 -24.70 15.90
#